data_AF-A0A7C1SWK2-F1
#
_entry.id   AF-A0A7C1SWK2-F1
#
_cell.length_a   1.000
_cell.length_b   1.000
_cell.length_c   1.000
_cell.angle_alpha   90.00
_cell.angle_beta   90.00
_cell.angle_gamma   90.00
#
_symmetry.space_group_name_H-M   'P 1'
#
loop_
_entity.id
_entity.type
_entity.pdbx_description
1 polymer ?
#
loop_
_entity_poly.entity_id
_entity_poly.type
_entity_poly.pdbx_seq_one_letter_code
_entity_poly.pdbx_strand_id
1 'polypeptide(L)'
;MHFSRLSTLAAAALAASVAFGASGARAERFVNVLTGGTSGVYYPLGVALSKIYGDKIPDVRTQVQATKASVENLNLLQQGKGEIGFSLGDSVKLAAEGDAD
;
A
#
# COMPACT_ATOMS: atom_id res chain seq x y z
N MET A 1 -20.02 -21.65 -47.49
CA MET A 1 -19.65 -21.58 -46.06
C MET A 1 -20.83 -20.98 -45.29
N HIS A 2 -21.75 -21.81 -44.79
CA HIS A 2 -22.90 -21.36 -44.00
C HIS A 2 -22.50 -21.42 -42.52
N PHE A 3 -22.02 -20.30 -41.96
CA PHE A 3 -21.86 -20.19 -40.52
C PHE A 3 -23.24 -20.24 -39.87
N SER A 4 -23.43 -21.17 -38.92
CA SER A 4 -24.70 -21.35 -38.20
C SER A 4 -25.03 -20.08 -37.41
N ARG A 5 -26.27 -19.60 -37.51
CA ARG A 5 -26.76 -18.45 -36.72
C ARG A 5 -26.58 -18.65 -35.20
N LEU A 6 -26.47 -19.91 -34.77
CA LEU A 6 -26.21 -20.28 -33.38
C LEU A 6 -24.77 -19.98 -32.95
N SER A 7 -23.80 -20.18 -33.85
CA SER A 7 -22.38 -19.87 -33.59
C SER A 7 -22.12 -18.36 -33.53
N THR A 8 -22.83 -17.54 -34.30
CA THR A 8 -22.71 -16.08 -34.23
C THR A 8 -23.35 -15.49 -32.97
N LEU A 9 -24.45 -16.06 -32.48
CA LEU A 9 -25.09 -15.64 -31.22
C LEU A 9 -24.23 -15.98 -29.99
N ALA A 10 -23.62 -17.16 -29.97
CA ALA A 10 -22.71 -17.56 -28.88
C ALA A 10 -21.47 -16.66 -28.81
N ALA A 11 -20.89 -16.29 -29.96
CA ALA A 11 -19.76 -15.36 -30.03
C ALA A 11 -20.13 -13.95 -29.56
N ALA A 12 -21.33 -13.46 -29.89
CA ALA A 12 -21.82 -12.16 -29.45
C ALA A 12 -22.07 -12.12 -27.92
N ALA A 13 -22.60 -13.20 -27.34
CA ALA A 13 -22.81 -13.30 -25.89
C ALA A 13 -21.47 -13.32 -25.12
N LEU A 14 -20.47 -14.03 -25.63
CA LEU A 14 -19.13 -14.05 -25.04
C LEU A 14 -18.46 -12.67 -25.13
N ALA A 15 -18.56 -11.99 -26.27
CA ALA A 15 -18.02 -10.63 -26.45
C ALA A 15 -18.71 -9.61 -25.49
N ALA A 16 -20.02 -9.73 -25.29
CA ALA A 16 -20.75 -8.89 -24.34
C ALA A 16 -20.30 -9.14 -22.88
N SER A 17 -20.04 -10.39 -22.50
CA SER A 17 -19.58 -10.71 -21.14
C SER A 17 -18.19 -10.13 -20.81
N VAL A 18 -17.29 -10.04 -21.80
CA VAL A 18 -15.98 -9.38 -21.64
C VAL A 18 -16.11 -7.86 -21.58
N ALA A 19 -17.04 -7.28 -22.34
CA ALA A 19 -17.29 -5.84 -22.35
C ALA A 19 -17.94 -5.32 -21.05
N PHE A 20 -18.75 -6.15 -20.38
CA PHE A 20 -19.45 -5.79 -19.14
C PHE A 20 -18.81 -6.38 -17.86
N GLY A 21 -17.89 -7.33 -17.97
CA GLY A 21 -17.26 -8.01 -16.84
C GLY A 21 -16.14 -7.22 -16.13
N ALA A 22 -15.72 -6.09 -16.67
CA ALA A 22 -14.70 -5.23 -16.07
C ALA A 22 -15.29 -4.31 -14.98
N SER A 23 -16.01 -4.87 -14.00
CA SER A 23 -16.22 -4.16 -12.74
C SER A 23 -14.85 -4.10 -12.05
N GLY A 24 -14.20 -2.93 -12.12
CA GLY A 24 -12.83 -2.75 -11.67
C GLY A 24 -12.62 -3.23 -10.23
N ALA A 25 -11.81 -4.27 -10.06
CA ALA A 25 -11.29 -4.64 -8.76
C ALA A 25 -10.51 -3.43 -8.23
N ARG A 26 -11.04 -2.79 -7.18
CA ARG A 26 -10.34 -1.69 -6.51
C ARG A 26 -9.21 -2.33 -5.70
N ALA A 27 -7.96 -2.03 -6.07
CA ALA A 27 -6.83 -2.46 -5.27
C ALA A 27 -6.96 -1.85 -3.86
N GLU A 28 -6.98 -2.70 -2.84
CA GLU A 28 -6.98 -2.27 -1.45
C GLU A 28 -5.68 -1.48 -1.20
N ARG A 29 -5.81 -0.26 -0.69
CA ARG A 29 -4.65 0.60 -0.41
C ARG A 29 -4.16 0.32 1.00
N PHE A 30 -2.85 0.22 1.18
CA PHE A 30 -2.26 -0.05 2.49
C PHE A 30 -1.59 1.20 3.03
N VAL A 31 -1.61 1.37 4.35
CA VAL A 31 -0.80 2.35 5.08
C VAL A 31 -0.09 1.63 6.22
N ASN A 32 1.14 1.20 5.95
CA ASN A 32 2.08 0.64 6.90
C ASN A 32 2.87 1.77 7.56
N VAL A 33 2.66 1.93 8.87
CA VAL A 33 3.35 2.93 9.70
C VAL A 33 4.59 2.28 10.31
N LEU A 34 5.77 2.67 9.84
CA LEU A 34 7.06 2.18 10.31
C LEU A 34 7.49 2.94 11.57
N THR A 35 7.80 2.21 12.65
CA THR A 35 7.95 2.81 13.99
C THR A 35 9.33 2.58 14.60
N GLY A 36 9.41 1.87 15.71
CA GLY A 36 10.61 1.46 16.42
C GLY A 36 10.25 0.24 17.26
N GLY A 37 11.07 -0.11 18.25
CA GLY A 37 10.72 -1.16 19.21
C GLY A 37 9.39 -0.87 19.91
N THR A 38 8.64 -1.91 20.28
CA THR A 38 7.32 -1.79 20.93
C THR A 38 7.34 -1.07 22.27
N SER A 39 8.51 -1.04 22.93
CA SER A 39 8.75 -0.29 24.17
C SER A 39 9.15 1.18 23.96
N GLY A 40 9.42 1.58 22.71
CA GLY A 40 9.82 2.94 22.34
C GLY A 40 8.64 3.86 22.07
N VAL A 41 8.91 5.16 21.93
CA VAL A 41 7.87 6.19 21.76
C VAL A 41 7.18 6.12 20.38
N TYR A 42 7.90 5.73 19.33
CA TYR A 42 7.34 5.66 17.98
C TYR A 42 6.20 4.66 17.84
N TYR A 43 6.23 3.55 18.58
CA TYR A 43 5.22 2.50 18.45
C TYR A 43 3.80 2.95 18.86
N PRO A 44 3.55 3.47 20.08
CA PRO A 44 2.23 3.97 20.45
C PRO A 44 1.78 5.17 19.60
N LEU A 45 2.71 6.02 19.13
CA LEU A 45 2.39 7.07 18.16
C LEU A 45 1.93 6.49 16.82
N GLY A 46 2.58 5.43 16.33
CA GLY A 46 2.17 4.72 15.12
C GLY A 46 0.78 4.09 15.26
N VAL A 47 0.45 3.52 16.43
CA VAL A 47 -0.89 3.00 16.73
C VAL A 47 -1.95 4.11 16.69
N ALA A 48 -1.63 5.29 17.23
CA ALA A 48 -2.54 6.43 17.16
C ALA A 48 -2.75 6.89 15.70
N LEU A 49 -1.68 6.98 14.91
CA LEU A 49 -1.76 7.34 13.49
C LEU A 49 -2.53 6.30 12.67
N SER A 50 -2.28 5.01 12.87
CA SER A 50 -2.98 3.95 12.14
C SER A 50 -4.48 3.96 12.40
N LYS A 51 -4.90 4.29 13.64
CA LYS A 51 -6.31 4.52 13.97
C LYS A 51 -6.88 5.73 13.25
N ILE A 52 -6.19 6.88 13.29
CA ILE A 52 -6.64 8.10 12.59
C ILE A 52 -6.77 7.84 11.08
N TYR A 53 -5.78 7.20 10.46
CA TYR A 53 -5.81 6.92 9.03
C TYR A 53 -6.89 5.91 8.64
N GLY A 54 -7.10 4.86 9.44
CA GLY A 54 -8.18 3.90 9.23
C GLY A 54 -9.56 4.54 9.39
N ASP A 55 -9.71 5.50 10.32
CA ASP A 55 -10.98 6.20 10.57
C ASP A 55 -11.28 7.29 9.52
N LYS A 56 -10.25 7.87 8.88
CA LYS A 56 -10.37 9.09 8.07
C LYS A 56 -10.11 8.91 6.58
N ILE A 57 -9.41 7.87 6.17
CA ILE A 57 -9.10 7.63 4.76
C ILE A 57 -9.97 6.46 4.28
N PRO A 58 -10.86 6.68 3.29
CA PRO A 58 -11.70 5.60 2.79
C PRO A 58 -10.85 4.57 2.04
N ASP A 59 -11.27 3.31 2.12
CA ASP A 59 -10.69 2.20 1.36
C ASP A 59 -9.17 2.01 1.62
N VAL A 60 -8.70 2.26 2.85
CA VAL A 60 -7.34 1.89 3.27
C VAL A 60 -7.36 0.88 4.40
N ARG A 61 -6.38 -0.03 4.35
CA ARG A 61 -6.03 -0.90 5.46
C ARG A 61 -4.75 -0.40 6.11
N THR A 62 -4.79 -0.16 7.41
CA THR A 62 -3.64 0.34 8.15
C THR A 62 -2.97 -0.78 8.94
N GLN A 63 -1.66 -0.65 9.15
CA GLN A 63 -0.90 -1.52 10.04
C GLN A 63 0.27 -0.74 10.67
N VAL A 64 0.78 -1.26 11.78
CA VAL A 64 1.94 -0.68 12.47
C VAL A 64 3.05 -1.72 12.49
N GLN A 65 4.24 -1.35 12.03
CA GLN A 65 5.40 -2.23 11.99
C GLN A 65 6.45 -1.75 12.99
N ALA A 66 6.85 -2.64 13.89
CA ALA A 66 8.02 -2.44 14.75
C ALA A 66 9.31 -2.68 13.94
N THR A 67 10.30 -1.82 14.15
CA THR A 67 11.57 -1.81 13.43
C THR A 67 12.70 -1.42 14.39
N LYS A 68 13.94 -1.31 13.87
CA LYS A 68 15.10 -0.69 14.53
C LYS A 68 15.10 0.85 14.44
N ALA A 69 13.95 1.46 14.15
CA ALA A 69 13.75 2.92 14.04
C ALA A 69 14.39 3.57 12.80
N SER A 70 14.93 4.77 12.94
CA SER A 70 15.16 5.76 11.88
C SER A 70 15.79 5.22 10.59
N VAL A 71 16.99 4.61 10.67
CA VAL A 71 17.73 4.13 9.49
C VAL A 71 16.95 3.01 8.79
N GLU A 72 16.43 2.03 9.54
CA GLU A 72 15.64 0.95 8.94
C GLU A 72 14.34 1.47 8.32
N ASN A 73 13.66 2.42 8.96
CA ASN A 73 12.45 3.03 8.42
C ASN A 73 12.71 3.74 7.09
N LEU A 74 13.77 4.54 7.00
CA LEU A 74 14.14 5.24 5.77
C LEU A 74 14.49 4.27 4.64
N ASN A 75 15.22 3.19 4.96
CA ASN A 75 15.52 2.14 3.98
C ASN A 75 14.27 1.39 3.51
N LEU A 76 13.32 1.10 4.41
CA LEU A 76 12.06 0.47 4.05
C LEU A 76 11.16 1.39 3.21
N LEU A 77 11.14 2.70 3.50
CA LEU A 77 10.44 3.69 2.68
C LEU A 77 11.04 3.75 1.28
N GLN A 78 12.38 3.80 1.15
CA GLN A 78 13.05 3.79 -0.15
C GLN A 78 12.72 2.53 -0.97
N GLN A 79 12.54 1.38 -0.29
CA GLN A 79 12.16 0.11 -0.92
C GLN A 79 10.66 0.00 -1.24
N GLY A 80 9.84 1.01 -0.89
CA GLY A 80 8.37 0.94 -1.03
C GLY A 80 7.72 -0.09 -0.10
N LYS A 81 8.37 -0.43 1.02
CA LYS A 81 7.88 -1.38 2.03
C LYS A 81 7.16 -0.71 3.21
N GLY A 82 6.86 0.57 3.09
CA GLY A 82 5.96 1.29 3.96
C GLY A 82 5.55 2.62 3.34
N GLU A 83 4.45 3.16 3.83
CA GLU A 83 3.87 4.40 3.31
C GLU A 83 4.24 5.61 4.16
N ILE A 84 4.56 5.40 5.44
CA ILE A 84 5.03 6.46 6.35
C ILE A 84 5.92 5.84 7.43
N GLY A 85 6.94 6.59 7.87
CA GLY A 85 7.85 6.14 8.92
C GLY A 85 8.31 7.27 9.83
N PHE A 86 8.58 6.95 11.09
CA PHE A 86 9.22 7.87 12.02
C PHE A 86 10.74 7.90 11.79
N SER A 87 11.36 9.05 12.01
CA SER A 87 12.81 9.18 11.94
C SER A 87 13.28 10.39 12.75
N LEU A 88 14.55 10.39 13.12
CA LEU A 88 15.24 11.57 13.62
C LEU A 88 15.70 12.44 12.43
N GLY A 89 15.79 13.75 12.64
CA GLY A 89 16.11 14.70 11.58
C GLY A 89 17.51 14.54 10.98
N ASP A 90 18.48 14.13 11.79
CA ASP A 90 19.84 13.79 11.36
C ASP A 90 19.86 12.58 10.41
N SER A 91 19.12 11.52 10.74
CA SER A 91 18.96 10.34 9.89
C SER A 91 18.31 10.70 8.55
N VAL A 92 17.29 11.56 8.56
CA VAL A 92 16.65 12.06 7.32
C VAL A 92 17.64 12.86 6.48
N LYS A 93 18.46 13.72 7.11
CA LYS A 93 19.50 14.51 6.42
C LYS A 93 20.49 13.58 5.70
N LEU A 94 21.06 12.61 6.42
CA LEU A 94 22.01 11.65 5.86
C LEU A 94 21.39 10.85 4.70
N ALA A 95 20.17 10.35 4.86
CA ALA A 95 19.47 9.62 3.80
C ALA A 95 19.19 10.49 2.57
N ALA A 96 18.89 11.78 2.74
CA ALA A 96 18.69 12.71 1.63
C ALA A 96 20.00 13.03 0.90
N GLU A 97 21.13 13.02 1.61
CA GLU A 97 22.48 13.17 1.06
C GLU A 97 22.99 11.87 0.40
N GLY A 98 22.28 10.75 0.56
CA GLY A 98 22.68 9.44 0.07
C GLY A 98 23.81 8.81 0.89
N ASP A 99 24.00 9.29 2.12
CA ASP A 99 25.01 8.80 3.04
C ASP A 99 24.52 7.54 3.76
N ALA A 100 25.34 6.48 3.71
CA ALA A 100 25.04 5.17 4.26
C ALA A 100 25.95 4.81 5.45
N ASP A 101 26.87 5.71 5.83
CA ASP A 101 27.84 5.53 6.90
C ASP A 101 27.29 5.96 8.28
#